data_AF-U5WRH6-F1
#
_entry.id   AF-U5WRH6-F1
#
_cell.length_a   1.000
_cell.length_b   1.000
_cell.length_c   1.000
_cell.angle_alpha   90.00
_cell.angle_beta   90.00
_cell.angle_gamma   90.00
#
_symmetry.space_group_name_H-M   'P 1'
#
loop_
_entity.id
_entity.type
_entity.pdbx_description
1 polymer ?
#
loop_
_entity_poly.entity_id
_entity_poly.type
_entity_poly.pdbx_seq_one_letter_code
_entity_poly.pdbx_strand_id
1 'polypeptide(L)'
;MQLRYISVPALIAEAGGDPWAVNQSLRAGNPFRISQLANAFHTAGRCTAEADATFEQARSRFDAAWNHQNGDHPINDSAEVQRVTKLLGAQSLQLPKIAADLESIAAALAEAQKAAAARIAALDTQLQTLDNMIGQAVEMEKDPALTAADRQALDAFITGREDNAIGDTQAALHDLQSTRDTYANLLHQVQANGNLTPQDAVLTTELKPADLGEGQGFPANDPKITGPAGQPQHEQNTYDLQDQFQDGQGPTFGGDPRDGLPRSPASQLAQGLPGTRPLPTGTALGPDGRRYAFFSNPDGSIQPGVNQFATNGSVWDFTDPAHPVKVGELPGIYQASGVYDPKTNQMVIVGNTSNRTGDLTRGMWVSGPVDPANPNGWMNSLQRVGNVSLPGDRESQLVSLKGGGFMLVGATNGDAVQAITAATPQGLMTTQPVPLVTQATLPSVYGPTVTGTTLDPATGLETVQLRVSTWPFNPANPTFYDPNTWTTTFSVQH
;
A
#
# COMPACT_ATOMS: atom_id res chain seq x y z
N MET A 1 9.53 39.11 -9.40
CA MET A 1 9.63 40.12 -8.32
C MET A 1 11.05 40.64 -8.23
N GLN A 2 11.25 41.93 -7.90
CA GLN A 2 12.57 42.51 -7.60
C GLN A 2 12.47 43.36 -6.33
N LEU A 3 13.11 42.90 -5.25
CA LEU A 3 13.18 43.56 -3.95
C LEU A 3 14.57 44.19 -3.78
N ARG A 4 14.66 45.37 -3.16
CA ARG A 4 15.91 46.14 -3.01
C ARG A 4 16.53 46.02 -1.63
N TYR A 5 15.69 45.98 -0.61
CA TYR A 5 16.05 45.99 0.80
C TYR A 5 15.72 44.66 1.49
N ILE A 6 14.78 43.88 0.94
CA ILE A 6 14.41 42.55 1.44
C ILE A 6 15.13 41.45 0.65
N SER A 7 15.77 40.52 1.36
CA SER A 7 16.46 39.37 0.78
C SER A 7 15.54 38.15 0.65
N VAL A 8 15.22 37.74 -0.59
CA VAL A 8 14.41 36.55 -0.86
C VAL A 8 15.03 35.27 -0.25
N PRO A 9 16.35 34.99 -0.40
CA PRO A 9 16.96 33.84 0.26
C PRO A 9 16.82 33.84 1.79
N ALA A 10 16.88 35.02 2.43
CA ALA A 10 16.69 35.13 3.87
C ALA A 10 15.23 34.84 4.26
N LEU A 11 14.26 35.38 3.51
CA LEU A 11 12.85 35.06 3.73
C LEU A 11 12.56 33.56 3.64
N ILE A 12 13.16 32.86 2.65
CA ILE A 12 13.01 31.40 2.50
C ILE A 12 13.57 30.66 3.73
N ALA A 13 14.74 31.09 4.22
CA ALA A 13 15.37 30.49 5.40
C ALA A 13 14.52 30.69 6.67
N GLU A 14 14.06 31.92 6.91
CA GLU A 14 13.22 32.27 8.08
C GLU A 14 11.80 31.70 7.99
N ALA A 15 11.27 31.54 6.78
CA ALA A 15 9.96 30.91 6.57
C ALA A 15 10.00 29.38 6.71
N GLY A 16 11.18 28.76 6.72
CA GLY A 16 11.36 27.32 6.79
C GLY A 16 11.04 26.59 5.48
N GLY A 17 10.99 27.31 4.35
CA GLY A 17 10.71 26.73 3.03
C GLY A 17 10.48 27.77 1.93
N ASP A 18 10.49 27.30 0.68
CA ASP A 18 10.35 28.16 -0.50
C ASP A 18 8.93 28.10 -1.09
N PRO A 19 8.08 29.14 -0.86
CA PRO A 19 6.74 29.18 -1.44
C PRO A 19 6.74 29.25 -2.97
N TRP A 20 7.72 29.90 -3.59
CA TRP A 20 7.82 29.99 -5.05
C TRP A 20 8.14 28.63 -5.67
N ALA A 21 8.98 27.82 -5.02
CA ALA A 21 9.25 26.44 -5.43
C ALA A 21 8.01 25.55 -5.30
N VAL A 22 7.21 25.68 -4.23
CA VAL A 22 5.94 24.95 -4.09
C VAL A 22 4.99 25.30 -5.23
N ASN A 23 4.81 26.58 -5.55
CA ASN A 23 4.01 27.01 -6.69
C ASN A 23 4.56 26.49 -8.03
N GLN A 24 5.88 26.47 -8.22
CA GLN A 24 6.51 25.93 -9.42
C GLN A 24 6.22 24.42 -9.58
N SER A 25 6.22 23.66 -8.47
CA SER A 25 5.89 22.24 -8.50
C SER A 25 4.47 21.97 -9.01
N LEU A 26 3.49 22.78 -8.59
CA LEU A 26 2.11 22.67 -9.08
C LEU A 26 2.01 23.02 -10.58
N ARG A 27 2.76 24.02 -11.04
CA ARG A 27 2.80 24.46 -12.44
C ARG A 27 3.48 23.48 -13.40
N ALA A 28 4.25 22.53 -12.89
CA ALA A 28 4.87 21.49 -13.70
C ALA A 28 3.83 20.50 -14.29
N GLY A 29 2.67 20.37 -13.66
CA GLY A 29 1.57 19.56 -14.18
C GLY A 29 0.79 20.24 -15.32
N ASN A 30 0.17 19.43 -16.19
CA ASN A 30 -0.60 19.91 -17.33
C ASN A 30 -2.06 19.42 -17.28
N PRO A 31 -2.98 20.19 -16.67
CA PRO A 31 -4.41 19.85 -16.60
C PRO A 31 -5.04 19.54 -17.96
N PHE A 32 -4.64 20.27 -19.00
CA PHE A 32 -5.21 20.12 -20.34
C PHE A 32 -4.89 18.75 -20.95
N ARG A 33 -3.66 18.25 -20.77
CA ARG A 33 -3.28 16.91 -21.25
C ARG A 33 -4.05 15.80 -20.53
N ILE A 34 -4.30 15.96 -19.23
CA ILE A 34 -5.08 15.00 -18.43
C ILE A 34 -6.55 15.00 -18.88
N SER A 35 -7.15 16.17 -19.12
CA SER A 35 -8.52 16.29 -19.65
C SER A 35 -8.65 15.73 -21.07
N GLN A 36 -7.64 15.89 -21.94
CA GLN A 36 -7.63 15.24 -23.26
C GLN A 36 -7.66 13.71 -23.15
N LEU A 37 -6.93 13.13 -22.19
CA LEU A 37 -6.96 11.71 -21.92
C LEU A 37 -8.33 11.27 -21.36
N ALA A 38 -8.88 12.02 -20.41
CA ALA A 38 -10.23 11.82 -19.88
C ALA A 38 -11.27 11.76 -21.01
N ASN A 39 -11.22 12.71 -21.95
CA ASN A 39 -12.11 12.76 -23.10
C ASN A 39 -11.94 11.57 -24.06
N ALA A 40 -10.72 11.06 -24.23
CA ALA A 40 -10.47 9.85 -25.01
C ALA A 40 -11.14 8.62 -24.39
N PHE A 41 -10.99 8.43 -23.07
CA PHE A 41 -11.66 7.35 -22.32
C PHE A 41 -13.19 7.49 -22.33
N HIS A 42 -13.70 8.71 -22.19
CA HIS A 42 -15.13 8.99 -22.27
C HIS A 42 -15.69 8.62 -23.65
N THR A 43 -14.97 8.99 -24.72
CA THR A 43 -15.35 8.66 -26.09
C THR A 43 -15.31 7.14 -26.33
N ALA A 44 -14.25 6.45 -25.86
CA ALA A 44 -14.12 5.00 -25.96
C ALA A 44 -15.24 4.27 -25.19
N GLY A 45 -15.62 4.75 -24.00
CA GLY A 45 -16.75 4.23 -23.24
C GLY A 45 -18.08 4.34 -23.98
N ARG A 46 -18.34 5.49 -24.62
CA ARG A 46 -19.52 5.67 -25.48
C ARG A 46 -19.55 4.70 -26.65
N CYS A 47 -18.44 4.56 -27.39
CA CYS A 47 -18.36 3.63 -28.52
C CYS A 47 -18.55 2.16 -28.07
N THR A 48 -18.06 1.79 -26.88
CA THR A 48 -18.22 0.45 -26.30
C THR A 48 -19.69 0.18 -25.93
N ALA A 49 -20.38 1.16 -25.33
CA ALA A 49 -21.81 1.06 -25.04
C ALA A 49 -22.66 0.95 -26.32
N GLU A 50 -22.31 1.67 -27.38
CA GLU A 50 -22.96 1.58 -28.69
C GLU A 50 -22.73 0.20 -29.36
N ALA A 51 -21.54 -0.37 -29.23
CA ALA A 51 -21.21 -1.71 -29.71
C ALA A 51 -21.97 -2.80 -28.92
N ASP A 52 -22.06 -2.68 -27.60
CA ASP A 52 -22.85 -3.57 -26.73
C ASP A 52 -24.33 -3.53 -27.11
N ALA A 53 -24.91 -2.34 -27.29
CA ALA A 53 -26.29 -2.18 -27.75
C ALA A 53 -26.53 -2.80 -29.14
N THR A 54 -25.56 -2.67 -30.06
CA THR A 54 -25.63 -3.28 -31.39
C THR A 54 -25.54 -4.81 -31.31
N PHE A 55 -24.69 -5.34 -30.45
CA PHE A 55 -24.57 -6.77 -30.19
C PHE A 55 -25.85 -7.35 -29.59
N GLU A 56 -26.42 -6.70 -28.58
CA GLU A 56 -27.71 -7.08 -27.99
C GLU A 56 -28.86 -7.01 -29.00
N GLN A 57 -28.87 -5.99 -29.87
CA GLN A 57 -29.85 -5.92 -30.96
C GLN A 57 -29.67 -7.07 -31.96
N ALA A 58 -28.44 -7.43 -32.31
CA ALA A 58 -28.15 -8.56 -33.17
C ALA A 58 -28.56 -9.89 -32.53
N ARG A 59 -28.35 -10.05 -31.22
CA ARG A 59 -28.79 -11.19 -30.42
C ARG A 59 -30.31 -11.33 -30.42
N SER A 60 -31.02 -10.24 -30.13
CA SER A 60 -32.49 -10.21 -30.16
C SER A 60 -33.06 -10.56 -31.55
N ARG A 61 -32.44 -10.08 -32.63
CA ARG A 61 -32.82 -10.45 -34.00
C ARG A 61 -32.56 -11.92 -34.30
N PHE A 62 -31.44 -12.47 -33.81
CA PHE A 62 -31.12 -13.89 -33.96
C PHE A 62 -32.14 -14.78 -33.23
N ASP A 63 -32.46 -14.47 -31.97
CA ASP A 63 -33.47 -15.20 -31.19
C ASP A 63 -34.85 -15.18 -31.86
N ALA A 64 -35.25 -14.03 -32.41
CA ALA A 64 -36.53 -13.89 -33.11
C ALA A 64 -36.59 -14.66 -34.45
N ALA A 65 -35.44 -14.91 -35.09
CA ALA A 65 -35.36 -15.57 -36.40
C ALA A 65 -35.10 -17.10 -36.30
N TRP A 66 -34.64 -17.59 -35.15
CA TRP A 66 -34.29 -19.00 -34.96
C TRP A 66 -35.54 -19.90 -34.77
N ASN A 67 -35.60 -21.03 -35.47
CA ASN A 67 -36.76 -21.93 -35.46
C ASN A 67 -36.55 -23.08 -34.45
N HIS A 68 -37.41 -23.14 -33.43
CA HIS A 68 -37.18 -23.85 -32.17
C HIS A 68 -37.60 -25.33 -32.19
N GLN A 69 -36.92 -26.18 -32.98
CA GLN A 69 -37.33 -27.59 -33.03
C GLN A 69 -36.90 -28.46 -31.83
N ASN A 70 -35.91 -28.04 -31.01
CA ASN A 70 -35.41 -28.85 -29.87
C ASN A 70 -35.04 -28.06 -28.59
N GLY A 71 -35.41 -26.78 -28.46
CA GLY A 71 -35.29 -26.03 -27.19
C GLY A 71 -33.88 -25.56 -26.76
N ASP A 72 -32.80 -26.00 -27.39
CA ASP A 72 -31.44 -25.51 -27.08
C ASP A 72 -31.06 -24.27 -27.93
N HIS A 73 -30.43 -23.26 -27.30
CA HIS A 73 -29.82 -22.10 -27.97
C HIS A 73 -28.28 -22.23 -28.04
N PRO A 74 -27.71 -23.06 -28.94
CA PRO A 74 -26.29 -23.44 -28.90
C PRO A 74 -25.28 -22.30 -29.05
N ILE A 75 -25.68 -21.13 -29.58
CA ILE A 75 -24.81 -19.96 -29.73
C ILE A 75 -24.97 -18.99 -28.54
N ASN A 76 -26.21 -18.70 -28.13
CA ASN A 76 -26.49 -17.74 -27.03
C ASN A 76 -26.23 -18.34 -25.64
N ASP A 77 -26.34 -19.67 -25.50
CA ASP A 77 -25.99 -20.39 -24.27
C ASP A 77 -24.50 -20.79 -24.23
N SER A 78 -23.73 -20.45 -25.27
CA SER A 78 -22.30 -20.74 -25.29
C SER A 78 -21.57 -19.90 -24.23
N ALA A 79 -20.69 -20.56 -23.48
CA ALA A 79 -19.88 -19.92 -22.45
C ALA A 79 -19.06 -18.74 -23.02
N GLU A 80 -18.64 -18.84 -24.29
CA GLU A 80 -17.87 -17.81 -24.99
C GLU A 80 -18.72 -16.56 -25.30
N VAL A 81 -19.96 -16.72 -25.75
CA VAL A 81 -20.88 -15.59 -25.99
C VAL A 81 -21.26 -14.91 -24.67
N GLN A 82 -21.56 -15.67 -23.62
CA GLN A 82 -21.83 -15.10 -22.29
C GLN A 82 -20.61 -14.39 -21.71
N ARG A 83 -19.41 -14.91 -21.94
CA ARG A 83 -18.14 -14.28 -21.53
C ARG A 83 -17.94 -12.95 -22.26
N VAL A 84 -18.13 -12.92 -23.57
CA VAL A 84 -17.98 -11.70 -24.38
C VAL A 84 -19.02 -10.65 -24.02
N THR A 85 -20.29 -11.02 -23.81
CA THR A 85 -21.33 -10.09 -23.33
C THR A 85 -20.99 -9.50 -21.96
N LYS A 86 -20.54 -10.33 -21.01
CA LYS A 86 -20.12 -9.84 -19.68
C LYS A 86 -18.89 -8.92 -19.78
N LEU A 87 -17.94 -9.22 -20.66
CA LEU A 87 -16.73 -8.41 -20.86
C LEU A 87 -17.05 -7.06 -21.50
N LEU A 88 -17.89 -7.03 -22.55
CA LEU A 88 -18.31 -5.78 -23.21
C LEU A 88 -19.16 -4.91 -22.27
N GLY A 89 -20.09 -5.53 -21.51
CA GLY A 89 -20.87 -4.84 -20.49
C GLY A 89 -20.03 -4.33 -19.30
N ALA A 90 -18.99 -5.05 -18.90
CA ALA A 90 -18.06 -4.59 -17.86
C ALA A 90 -17.19 -3.42 -18.35
N GLN A 91 -16.70 -3.49 -19.60
CA GLN A 91 -15.90 -2.43 -20.21
C GLN A 91 -16.71 -1.14 -20.47
N SER A 92 -17.98 -1.26 -20.87
CA SER A 92 -18.88 -0.11 -21.07
C SER A 92 -19.14 0.68 -19.77
N LEU A 93 -19.01 0.02 -18.60
CA LEU A 93 -19.16 0.63 -17.28
C LEU A 93 -17.84 1.15 -16.68
N GLN A 94 -16.69 0.63 -17.10
CA GLN A 94 -15.39 0.96 -16.53
C GLN A 94 -14.73 2.18 -17.21
N LEU A 95 -14.78 2.27 -18.54
CA LEU A 95 -14.15 3.37 -19.30
C LEU A 95 -14.72 4.76 -18.93
N PRO A 96 -16.04 4.96 -18.75
CA PRO A 96 -16.57 6.25 -18.29
C PRO A 96 -16.14 6.62 -16.86
N LYS A 97 -15.87 5.64 -15.99
CA LYS A 97 -15.38 5.90 -14.62
C LYS A 97 -13.93 6.37 -14.63
N ILE A 98 -13.09 5.75 -15.45
CA ILE A 98 -11.70 6.21 -15.70
C ILE A 98 -11.72 7.65 -16.21
N ALA A 99 -12.61 7.95 -17.16
CA ALA A 99 -12.74 9.31 -17.70
C ALA A 99 -13.14 10.33 -16.62
N ALA A 100 -14.12 10.00 -15.77
CA ALA A 100 -14.54 10.87 -14.68
C ALA A 100 -13.41 11.13 -13.68
N ASP A 101 -12.68 10.08 -13.30
CA ASP A 101 -11.53 10.15 -12.40
C ASP A 101 -10.40 11.04 -12.96
N LEU A 102 -10.04 10.87 -14.24
CA LEU A 102 -9.05 11.71 -14.91
C LEU A 102 -9.50 13.18 -15.02
N GLU A 103 -10.78 13.43 -15.31
CA GLU A 103 -11.31 14.79 -15.39
C GLU A 103 -11.34 15.47 -14.02
N SER A 104 -11.65 14.72 -12.95
CA SER A 104 -11.55 15.21 -11.57
C SER A 104 -10.11 15.60 -11.18
N ILE A 105 -9.11 14.80 -11.59
CA ILE A 105 -7.69 15.14 -11.38
C ILE A 105 -7.32 16.41 -12.16
N ALA A 106 -7.72 16.51 -13.43
CA ALA A 106 -7.45 17.67 -14.27
C ALA A 106 -8.03 18.96 -13.66
N ALA A 107 -9.30 18.92 -13.25
CA ALA A 107 -9.99 20.04 -12.63
C ALA A 107 -9.28 20.51 -11.34
N ALA A 108 -8.97 19.57 -10.44
CA ALA A 108 -8.32 19.91 -9.17
C ALA A 108 -6.90 20.46 -9.34
N LEU A 109 -6.13 19.96 -10.31
CA LEU A 109 -4.82 20.53 -10.61
C LEU A 109 -4.96 21.96 -11.15
N ALA A 110 -5.94 22.23 -12.03
CA ALA A 110 -6.19 23.57 -12.55
C ALA A 110 -6.61 24.55 -11.44
N GLU A 111 -7.45 24.10 -10.50
CA GLU A 111 -7.87 24.88 -9.33
C GLU A 111 -6.69 25.16 -8.40
N ALA A 112 -5.86 24.16 -8.10
CA ALA A 112 -4.67 24.31 -7.28
C ALA A 112 -3.66 25.28 -7.93
N GLN A 113 -3.43 25.17 -9.25
CA GLN A 113 -2.57 26.10 -9.99
C GLN A 113 -3.10 27.53 -9.95
N LYS A 114 -4.42 27.73 -10.08
CA LYS A 114 -5.05 29.05 -10.00
C LYS A 114 -4.91 29.66 -8.61
N ALA A 115 -5.20 28.89 -7.56
CA ALA A 115 -5.09 29.33 -6.17
C ALA A 115 -3.65 29.68 -5.81
N ALA A 116 -2.69 28.82 -6.18
CA ALA A 116 -1.27 29.03 -5.94
C ALA A 116 -0.74 30.28 -6.66
N ALA A 117 -1.11 30.48 -7.93
CA ALA A 117 -0.74 31.67 -8.68
C ALA A 117 -1.29 32.95 -8.05
N ALA A 118 -2.56 32.93 -7.60
CA ALA A 118 -3.16 34.07 -6.91
C ALA A 118 -2.45 34.39 -5.59
N ARG A 119 -2.08 33.36 -4.82
CA ARG A 119 -1.37 33.55 -3.54
C ARG A 119 0.03 34.10 -3.73
N ILE A 120 0.79 33.60 -4.71
CA ILE A 120 2.12 34.14 -5.03
C ILE A 120 2.03 35.59 -5.51
N ALA A 121 1.04 35.94 -6.34
CA ALA A 121 0.86 37.32 -6.78
C ALA A 121 0.55 38.26 -5.60
N ALA A 122 -0.24 37.80 -4.62
CA ALA A 122 -0.50 38.54 -3.40
C ALA A 122 0.78 38.71 -2.56
N LEU A 123 1.53 37.63 -2.33
CA LEU A 123 2.81 37.68 -1.61
C LEU A 123 3.79 38.66 -2.28
N ASP A 124 3.99 38.54 -3.60
CA ASP A 124 4.89 39.42 -4.34
C ASP A 124 4.50 40.90 -4.18
N THR A 125 3.19 41.20 -4.16
CA THR A 125 2.67 42.56 -3.94
C THR A 125 2.90 43.05 -2.51
N GLN A 126 2.69 42.18 -1.51
CA GLN A 126 2.92 42.48 -0.10
C GLN A 126 4.40 42.77 0.15
N LEU A 127 5.28 41.88 -0.31
CA LEU A 127 6.74 42.04 -0.17
C LEU A 127 7.24 43.30 -0.86
N GLN A 128 6.74 43.61 -2.05
CA GLN A 128 7.14 44.84 -2.75
C GLN A 128 6.65 46.11 -2.03
N THR A 129 5.49 46.05 -1.37
CA THR A 129 5.01 47.16 -0.54
C THR A 129 5.90 47.35 0.68
N LEU A 130 6.24 46.27 1.39
CA LEU A 130 7.13 46.30 2.55
C LEU A 130 8.54 46.79 2.18
N ASP A 131 9.10 46.31 1.07
CA ASP A 131 10.41 46.73 0.54
C ASP A 131 10.45 48.24 0.25
N ASN A 132 9.38 48.78 -0.33
CA ASN A 132 9.26 50.21 -0.59
C ASN A 132 9.16 51.03 0.71
N MET A 133 8.44 50.53 1.72
CA MET A 133 8.35 51.19 3.03
C MET A 133 9.70 51.20 3.75
N ILE A 134 10.45 50.10 3.70
CA ILE A 134 11.82 50.02 4.23
C ILE A 134 12.72 51.02 3.49
N GLY A 135 12.65 51.06 2.15
CA GLY A 135 13.43 52.02 1.37
C GLY A 135 13.14 53.49 1.72
N GLN A 136 11.89 53.85 2.01
CA GLN A 136 11.54 55.19 2.48
C GLN A 136 12.13 55.49 3.86
N ALA A 137 12.07 54.53 4.80
CA ALA A 137 12.67 54.69 6.12
C ALA A 137 14.20 54.83 6.05
N VAL A 138 14.87 54.01 5.25
CA VAL A 138 16.32 54.10 5.00
C VAL A 138 16.73 55.43 4.37
N GLU A 139 15.88 56.02 3.52
CA GLU A 139 16.16 57.36 2.98
C GLU A 139 16.01 58.45 4.05
N MET A 140 15.02 58.33 4.93
CA MET A 140 14.83 59.27 6.06
C MET A 140 16.03 59.26 7.01
N GLU A 141 16.63 58.10 7.28
CA GLU A 141 17.80 57.96 8.17
C GLU A 141 19.02 58.80 7.75
N LYS A 142 19.09 59.21 6.48
CA LYS A 142 20.17 60.02 5.94
C LYS A 142 20.11 61.49 6.37
N ASP A 143 18.99 61.95 6.94
CA ASP A 143 18.88 63.31 7.43
C ASP A 143 19.79 63.51 8.68
N PRO A 144 20.77 64.43 8.63
CA PRO A 144 21.66 64.70 9.76
C PRO A 144 20.94 65.36 10.94
N ALA A 145 19.74 65.91 10.75
CA ALA A 145 18.96 66.56 11.80
C ALA A 145 18.19 65.59 12.71
N LEU A 146 18.12 64.29 12.38
CA LEU A 146 17.41 63.30 13.20
C LEU A 146 18.03 63.14 14.58
N THR A 147 17.17 63.16 15.61
CA THR A 147 17.56 62.86 16.98
C THR A 147 17.84 61.37 17.17
N ALA A 148 18.47 61.00 18.29
CA ALA A 148 18.65 59.59 18.65
C ALA A 148 17.30 58.84 18.78
N ALA A 149 16.26 59.51 19.28
CA ALA A 149 14.93 58.93 19.40
C ALA A 149 14.28 58.69 18.03
N ASP A 150 14.45 59.62 17.08
CA ASP A 150 13.91 59.45 15.73
C ASP A 150 14.60 58.30 14.98
N ARG A 151 15.93 58.17 15.13
CA ARG A 151 16.69 57.04 14.57
C ARG A 151 16.22 55.70 15.15
N GLN A 152 16.02 55.63 16.46
CA GLN A 152 15.50 54.42 17.10
C GLN A 152 14.08 54.06 16.62
N ALA A 153 13.24 55.06 16.38
CA ALA A 153 11.89 54.84 15.85
C ALA A 153 11.91 54.30 14.40
N LEU A 154 12.84 54.78 13.57
CA LEU A 154 13.03 54.27 12.20
C LEU A 154 13.56 52.84 12.19
N ASP A 155 14.54 52.53 13.03
CA ASP A 155 15.10 51.17 13.18
C ASP A 155 14.02 50.16 13.62
N ALA A 156 13.21 50.53 14.62
CA ALA A 156 12.07 49.72 15.06
C ALA A 156 11.00 49.57 13.97
N PHE A 157 10.78 50.60 13.16
CA PHE A 157 9.87 50.52 12.02
C PHE A 157 10.39 49.57 10.93
N ILE A 158 11.67 49.64 10.58
CA ILE A 158 12.31 48.76 9.59
C ILE A 158 12.22 47.31 10.07
N THR A 159 12.64 47.04 11.31
CA THR A 159 12.56 45.71 11.92
C THR A 159 11.14 45.15 11.87
N GLY A 160 10.13 45.96 12.22
CA GLY A 160 8.73 45.53 12.15
C GLY A 160 8.22 45.23 10.73
N ARG A 161 8.83 45.82 9.68
CA ARG A 161 8.50 45.48 8.28
C ARG A 161 9.21 44.22 7.81
N GLU A 162 10.42 43.96 8.29
CA GLU A 162 11.14 42.71 8.06
C GLU A 162 10.39 41.53 8.71
N ASP A 163 9.96 41.69 9.96
CA ASP A 163 9.13 40.70 10.67
C ASP A 163 7.82 40.42 9.92
N ASN A 164 7.15 41.48 9.43
CA ASN A 164 5.95 41.32 8.60
C ASN A 164 6.24 40.57 7.30
N ALA A 165 7.38 40.82 6.65
CA ALA A 165 7.76 40.15 5.41
C ALA A 165 8.00 38.65 5.64
N ILE A 166 8.63 38.29 6.77
CA ILE A 166 8.80 36.90 7.20
C ILE A 166 7.43 36.27 7.47
N GLY A 167 6.56 36.94 8.24
CA GLY A 167 5.21 36.45 8.55
C GLY A 167 4.34 36.25 7.32
N ASP A 168 4.35 37.20 6.37
CA ASP A 168 3.62 37.09 5.10
C ASP A 168 4.16 35.93 4.26
N THR A 169 5.48 35.69 4.27
CA THR A 169 6.11 34.55 3.56
C THR A 169 5.77 33.21 4.21
N GLN A 170 5.75 33.13 5.54
CA GLN A 170 5.33 31.93 6.28
C GLN A 170 3.86 31.59 6.01
N ALA A 171 2.99 32.60 6.05
CA ALA A 171 1.59 32.43 5.70
C ALA A 171 1.43 31.97 4.24
N ALA A 172 2.18 32.59 3.31
CA ALA A 172 2.24 32.21 1.90
C ALA A 172 2.57 30.73 1.70
N LEU A 173 3.65 30.29 2.36
CA LEU A 173 4.09 28.91 2.34
C LEU A 173 3.02 27.96 2.89
N HIS A 174 2.38 28.31 4.01
CA HIS A 174 1.34 27.50 4.63
C HIS A 174 0.15 27.25 3.69
N ASP A 175 -0.49 28.29 3.11
CA ASP A 175 -1.66 28.03 2.26
C ASP A 175 -1.25 27.36 0.93
N LEU A 176 -0.02 27.55 0.45
CA LEU A 176 0.48 26.84 -0.73
C LEU A 176 0.70 25.35 -0.46
N GLN A 177 1.25 25.01 0.71
CA GLN A 177 1.33 23.61 1.16
C GLN A 177 -0.07 23.02 1.31
N SER A 178 -1.00 23.72 1.97
CA SER A 178 -2.40 23.27 2.09
C SER A 178 -3.08 23.04 0.73
N THR A 179 -2.84 23.92 -0.24
CA THR A 179 -3.35 23.78 -1.62
C THR A 179 -2.79 22.53 -2.30
N ARG A 180 -1.48 22.31 -2.18
CA ARG A 180 -0.80 21.14 -2.73
C ARG A 180 -1.28 19.85 -2.07
N ASP A 181 -1.40 19.84 -0.75
CA ASP A 181 -1.81 18.67 0.02
C ASP A 181 -3.27 18.30 -0.29
N THR A 182 -4.15 19.29 -0.49
CA THR A 182 -5.53 19.07 -0.96
C THR A 182 -5.55 18.39 -2.34
N TYR A 183 -4.74 18.87 -3.28
CA TYR A 183 -4.61 18.23 -4.60
C TYR A 183 -4.05 16.79 -4.49
N ALA A 184 -3.01 16.59 -3.68
CA ALA A 184 -2.41 15.27 -3.48
C ALA A 184 -3.39 14.28 -2.84
N ASN A 185 -4.20 14.71 -1.88
CA ASN A 185 -5.24 13.88 -1.26
C ASN A 185 -6.30 13.45 -2.27
N LEU A 186 -6.75 14.35 -3.16
CA LEU A 186 -7.67 13.98 -4.23
C LEU A 186 -7.03 12.97 -5.18
N LEU A 187 -5.76 13.19 -5.56
CA LEU A 187 -5.05 12.25 -6.43
C LEU A 187 -5.00 10.85 -5.82
N HIS A 188 -4.68 10.76 -4.53
CA HIS A 188 -4.70 9.49 -3.80
C HIS A 188 -6.11 8.88 -3.70
N GLN A 189 -7.13 9.71 -3.46
CA GLN A 189 -8.52 9.25 -3.42
C GLN A 189 -8.97 8.66 -4.77
N VAL A 190 -8.65 9.34 -5.86
CA VAL A 190 -8.98 8.88 -7.21
C VAL A 190 -8.20 7.61 -7.57
N GLN A 191 -6.93 7.49 -7.16
CA GLN A 191 -6.16 6.26 -7.31
C GLN A 191 -6.74 5.10 -6.48
N ALA A 192 -7.25 5.38 -5.29
CA ALA A 192 -7.89 4.39 -4.41
C ALA A 192 -9.25 3.90 -4.92
N ASN A 193 -9.92 4.63 -5.82
CA ASN A 193 -11.19 4.22 -6.43
C ASN A 193 -11.06 2.96 -7.32
N GLY A 194 -9.82 2.57 -7.70
CA GLY A 194 -9.55 1.32 -8.40
C GLY A 194 -10.00 1.29 -9.87
N ASN A 195 -10.47 2.41 -10.43
CA ASN A 195 -10.86 2.49 -11.84
C ASN A 195 -9.64 2.65 -12.75
N LEU A 196 -8.60 3.35 -12.29
CA LEU A 196 -7.33 3.50 -13.00
C LEU A 196 -6.47 2.25 -12.76
N THR A 197 -6.18 1.49 -13.82
CA THR A 197 -5.16 0.44 -13.71
C THR A 197 -3.77 1.07 -13.52
N PRO A 198 -2.77 0.32 -13.01
CA PRO A 198 -1.38 0.79 -13.00
C PRO A 198 -0.88 1.24 -14.38
N GLN A 199 -1.41 0.69 -15.48
CA GLN A 199 -1.08 1.10 -16.85
C GLN A 199 -1.77 2.41 -17.27
N ASP A 200 -2.97 2.70 -16.77
CA ASP A 200 -3.66 3.99 -16.98
C ASP A 200 -3.04 5.12 -16.13
N ALA A 201 -2.53 4.77 -14.93
CA ALA A 201 -1.74 5.65 -14.08
C ALA A 201 -0.35 5.95 -14.66
N VAL A 202 0.18 5.08 -15.54
CA VAL A 202 1.42 5.34 -16.30
C VAL A 202 1.23 6.42 -17.36
N LEU A 203 0.04 6.54 -17.95
CA LEU A 203 -0.29 7.61 -18.91
C LEU A 203 -0.45 8.99 -18.24
N THR A 204 -0.71 9.05 -16.93
CA THR A 204 -0.67 10.28 -16.13
C THR A 204 0.72 10.60 -15.56
N THR A 205 1.67 9.68 -15.66
CA THR A 205 3.06 9.82 -15.16
C THR A 205 4.12 9.95 -16.26
N GLU A 206 3.75 10.26 -17.51
CA GLU A 206 4.68 10.89 -18.46
C GLU A 206 4.95 12.36 -18.10
N LEU A 207 5.42 12.57 -16.87
CA LEU A 207 6.13 13.74 -16.38
C LEU A 207 7.33 13.17 -15.63
N LYS A 208 8.38 12.80 -16.37
CA LYS A 208 9.73 12.85 -15.79
C LYS A 208 10.16 14.31 -15.83
N PRO A 209 10.37 14.99 -14.69
CA PRO A 209 11.23 16.15 -14.68
C PRO A 209 12.63 15.63 -15.00
N ALA A 210 13.06 15.81 -16.24
CA ALA A 210 14.47 15.85 -16.53
C ALA A 210 15.06 17.02 -15.72
N ASP A 211 16.13 16.74 -15.00
CA ASP A 211 16.93 17.70 -14.22
C ASP A 211 16.51 17.96 -12.75
N LEU A 212 16.15 16.90 -12.03
CA LEU A 212 16.29 16.89 -10.58
C LEU A 212 17.33 15.83 -10.21
N GLY A 213 18.47 16.28 -9.68
CA GLY A 213 19.34 15.42 -8.88
C GLY A 213 18.53 14.75 -7.78
N GLU A 214 19.06 13.64 -7.26
CA GLU A 214 18.47 12.82 -6.19
C GLU A 214 18.10 13.68 -4.95
N GLY A 215 16.98 14.38 -5.03
CA GLY A 215 16.38 15.15 -3.96
C GLY A 215 15.47 14.22 -3.20
N GLN A 216 15.90 13.85 -2.00
CA GLN A 216 15.10 13.15 -1.02
C GLN A 216 13.68 13.72 -1.00
N GLY A 217 12.69 12.91 -1.38
CA GLY A 217 11.30 13.23 -1.12
C GLY A 217 11.13 13.51 0.37
N PHE A 218 10.28 14.49 0.71
CA PHE A 218 9.84 14.62 2.09
C PHE A 218 9.29 13.26 2.55
N PRO A 219 9.63 12.79 3.77
CA PRO A 219 9.27 11.46 4.21
C PRO A 219 7.75 11.32 4.17
N ALA A 220 7.27 10.30 3.45
CA ALA A 220 5.98 9.71 3.80
C ALA A 220 6.11 9.35 5.28
N ASN A 221 5.28 9.89 6.15
CA ASN A 221 5.28 9.44 7.54
C ASN A 221 5.11 7.93 7.51
N ASP A 222 6.01 7.19 8.17
CA ASP A 222 5.89 5.75 8.21
C ASP A 222 4.52 5.40 8.82
N PRO A 223 3.77 4.46 8.22
CA PRO A 223 2.55 3.98 8.82
C PRO A 223 2.85 3.51 10.24
N LYS A 224 2.00 3.86 11.19
CA LYS A 224 2.24 3.63 12.61
C LYS A 224 1.11 2.85 13.25
N ILE A 225 1.43 1.71 13.83
CA ILE A 225 0.46 0.91 14.59
C ILE A 225 -0.06 1.72 15.79
N THR A 226 -1.38 1.80 15.92
CA THR A 226 -2.09 2.40 17.05
C THR A 226 -2.79 1.30 17.84
N GLY A 227 -2.19 0.90 18.97
CA GLY A 227 -2.77 0.01 19.96
C GLY A 227 -1.82 -1.09 20.45
N PRO A 228 -2.21 -1.87 21.47
CA PRO A 228 -2.37 -3.31 21.32
C PRO A 228 -3.64 -3.63 20.51
N ALA A 229 -3.81 -4.87 20.07
CA ALA A 229 -5.04 -5.30 19.41
C ALA A 229 -6.24 -5.37 20.37
N GLY A 230 -7.45 -5.35 19.81
CA GLY A 230 -8.69 -5.55 20.55
C GLY A 230 -8.79 -6.92 21.23
N GLN A 231 -9.83 -7.12 22.03
CA GLN A 231 -10.07 -8.39 22.72
C GLN A 231 -10.31 -9.53 21.72
N PRO A 232 -9.46 -10.58 21.70
CA PRO A 232 -9.63 -11.71 20.78
C PRO A 232 -10.97 -12.41 20.97
N GLN A 233 -11.65 -12.68 19.86
CA GLN A 233 -12.89 -13.45 19.80
C GLN A 233 -12.61 -14.84 19.27
N HIS A 234 -13.18 -15.86 19.90
CA HIS A 234 -13.01 -17.25 19.45
C HIS A 234 -13.60 -17.42 18.04
N GLU A 235 -12.86 -18.06 17.14
CA GLU A 235 -13.28 -18.29 15.76
C GLU A 235 -13.57 -19.77 15.50
N GLN A 236 -12.55 -20.62 15.64
CA GLN A 236 -12.67 -22.06 15.43
C GLN A 236 -11.63 -22.82 16.22
N ASN A 237 -11.72 -24.15 16.15
CA ASN A 237 -10.89 -25.05 16.93
C ASN A 237 -10.59 -26.40 16.23
N THR A 238 -10.70 -26.37 14.90
CA THR A 238 -10.44 -27.46 13.97
C THR A 238 -8.96 -27.54 13.60
N TYR A 239 -8.30 -26.43 13.27
CA TYR A 239 -6.90 -26.37 12.84
C TYR A 239 -6.05 -25.49 13.76
N ASP A 240 -4.78 -25.87 13.96
CA ASP A 240 -3.76 -25.13 14.75
C ASP A 240 -3.20 -23.89 14.09
N LEU A 241 -3.36 -23.82 12.78
CA LEU A 241 -2.96 -22.74 11.90
C LEU A 241 -4.05 -22.50 10.88
N GLN A 242 -4.26 -21.25 10.53
CA GLN A 242 -5.21 -20.92 9.49
C GLN A 242 -4.81 -19.65 8.69
N ASP A 243 -4.10 -19.86 7.60
CA ASP A 243 -3.69 -18.79 6.69
C ASP A 243 -4.75 -18.47 5.64
N GLN A 244 -4.73 -17.21 5.20
CA GLN A 244 -5.52 -16.74 4.07
C GLN A 244 -4.86 -15.54 3.42
N PHE A 245 -5.37 -15.15 2.25
CA PHE A 245 -4.94 -13.93 1.58
C PHE A 245 -5.47 -12.70 2.31
N GLN A 246 -4.67 -11.63 2.28
CA GLN A 246 -4.96 -10.37 2.98
C GLN A 246 -6.31 -9.75 2.57
N ASP A 247 -6.73 -9.96 1.32
CA ASP A 247 -8.00 -9.42 0.81
C ASP A 247 -9.22 -10.29 1.17
N GLY A 248 -9.02 -11.37 1.92
CA GLY A 248 -10.06 -12.30 2.34
C GLY A 248 -10.60 -13.18 1.21
N GLN A 249 -9.97 -13.17 0.02
CA GLN A 249 -10.42 -13.90 -1.16
C GLN A 249 -9.62 -15.18 -1.37
N GLY A 250 -10.24 -16.18 -2.00
CA GLY A 250 -9.61 -17.47 -2.28
C GLY A 250 -9.75 -18.47 -1.11
N PRO A 251 -9.01 -19.59 -1.15
CA PRO A 251 -9.10 -20.61 -0.13
C PRO A 251 -8.42 -20.20 1.19
N THR A 252 -8.89 -20.79 2.28
CA THR A 252 -8.25 -20.74 3.58
C THR A 252 -7.43 -22.02 3.79
N PHE A 253 -6.19 -21.88 4.24
CA PHE A 253 -5.26 -22.99 4.42
C PHE A 253 -5.14 -23.34 5.90
N GLY A 254 -5.50 -24.58 6.25
CA GLY A 254 -5.39 -25.09 7.62
C GLY A 254 -4.13 -25.92 7.83
N GLY A 255 -3.57 -25.88 9.04
CA GLY A 255 -2.47 -26.74 9.46
C GLY A 255 -2.92 -28.15 9.90
N ASP A 256 -2.34 -28.64 11.00
CA ASP A 256 -2.69 -29.93 11.57
C ASP A 256 -4.04 -29.86 12.32
N PRO A 257 -5.00 -30.74 11.99
CA PRO A 257 -6.31 -30.73 12.62
C PRO A 257 -6.27 -31.30 14.04
N ARG A 258 -7.16 -30.82 14.92
CA ARG A 258 -7.32 -31.31 16.30
C ARG A 258 -7.35 -32.84 16.39
N ASP A 259 -8.16 -33.46 15.54
CA ASP A 259 -8.43 -34.91 15.58
C ASP A 259 -7.54 -35.71 14.61
N GLY A 260 -6.43 -35.12 14.14
CA GLY A 260 -5.46 -35.75 13.23
C GLY A 260 -5.89 -35.82 11.77
N LEU A 261 -7.18 -36.05 11.48
CA LEU A 261 -7.80 -36.01 10.15
C LEU A 261 -9.27 -35.52 10.21
N PRO A 262 -9.83 -34.95 9.12
CA PRO A 262 -9.18 -34.67 7.85
C PRO A 262 -8.33 -33.39 7.88
N ARG A 263 -7.24 -33.38 7.11
CA ARG A 263 -6.43 -32.18 6.86
C ARG A 263 -7.20 -31.17 6.02
N SER A 264 -6.82 -29.90 6.08
CA SER A 264 -7.41 -28.86 5.24
C SER A 264 -7.34 -29.26 3.76
N PRO A 265 -8.49 -29.37 3.05
CA PRO A 265 -8.50 -29.75 1.65
C PRO A 265 -7.66 -28.82 0.78
N ALA A 266 -7.69 -27.51 1.05
CA ALA A 266 -6.89 -26.52 0.32
C ALA A 266 -5.38 -26.73 0.54
N SER A 267 -4.95 -26.92 1.79
CA SER A 267 -3.54 -27.19 2.10
C SER A 267 -3.07 -28.48 1.41
N GLN A 268 -3.92 -29.52 1.37
CA GLN A 268 -3.58 -30.81 0.74
C GLN A 268 -3.29 -30.73 -0.76
N LEU A 269 -3.69 -29.65 -1.45
CA LEU A 269 -3.33 -29.44 -2.85
C LEU A 269 -1.84 -29.08 -3.02
N ALA A 270 -1.19 -28.52 -1.98
CA ALA A 270 0.23 -28.19 -1.97
C ALA A 270 1.11 -29.40 -1.58
N GLN A 271 1.07 -30.46 -2.38
CA GLN A 271 1.75 -31.72 -2.06
C GLN A 271 3.28 -31.60 -2.06
N GLY A 272 3.91 -32.06 -0.98
CA GLY A 272 5.35 -32.20 -0.86
C GLY A 272 5.85 -33.57 -1.35
N LEU A 273 7.05 -33.94 -0.91
CA LEU A 273 7.59 -35.29 -1.14
C LEU A 273 6.71 -36.37 -0.47
N PRO A 274 6.73 -37.62 -0.97
CA PRO A 274 6.03 -38.72 -0.33
C PRO A 274 6.37 -38.83 1.17
N GLY A 275 5.37 -38.99 2.01
CA GLY A 275 5.52 -39.06 3.47
C GLY A 275 5.54 -37.70 4.18
N THR A 276 5.49 -36.58 3.45
CA THR A 276 5.36 -35.24 4.03
C THR A 276 3.92 -34.77 4.08
N ARG A 277 3.68 -33.67 4.79
CA ARG A 277 2.37 -33.00 4.81
C ARG A 277 2.53 -31.48 4.71
N PRO A 278 1.65 -30.77 3.99
CA PRO A 278 1.69 -29.32 3.92
C PRO A 278 1.20 -28.70 5.23
N LEU A 279 1.98 -27.76 5.76
CA LEU A 279 1.59 -26.81 6.79
C LEU A 279 1.70 -25.39 6.20
N PRO A 280 0.63 -24.59 6.18
CA PRO A 280 0.68 -23.25 5.63
C PRO A 280 1.54 -22.35 6.54
N THR A 281 2.32 -21.48 5.92
CA THR A 281 3.24 -20.57 6.65
C THR A 281 3.03 -19.09 6.36
N GLY A 282 2.24 -18.79 5.34
CA GLY A 282 1.97 -17.43 4.89
C GLY A 282 1.35 -17.40 3.50
N THR A 283 0.96 -16.20 3.08
CA THR A 283 0.45 -15.92 1.74
C THR A 283 1.09 -14.65 1.18
N ALA A 284 0.91 -14.41 -0.12
CA ALA A 284 1.21 -13.15 -0.79
C ALA A 284 0.18 -12.88 -1.89
N LEU A 285 -0.18 -11.61 -2.03
CA LEU A 285 -0.81 -11.10 -3.24
C LEU A 285 0.29 -10.69 -4.21
N GLY A 286 0.23 -11.23 -5.43
CA GLY A 286 1.11 -10.96 -6.55
C GLY A 286 0.51 -9.93 -7.52
N PRO A 287 1.24 -9.56 -8.58
CA PRO A 287 0.70 -8.72 -9.65
C PRO A 287 -0.50 -9.39 -10.33
N ASP A 288 -1.38 -8.59 -10.91
CA ASP A 288 -2.55 -9.05 -11.70
C ASP A 288 -3.48 -10.01 -10.94
N GLY A 289 -3.62 -9.82 -9.63
CA GLY A 289 -4.49 -10.65 -8.78
C GLY A 289 -3.91 -12.03 -8.48
N ARG A 290 -2.60 -12.22 -8.67
CA ARG A 290 -1.94 -13.49 -8.36
C ARG A 290 -1.97 -13.81 -6.87
N ARG A 291 -2.05 -15.10 -6.54
CA ARG A 291 -2.26 -15.57 -5.17
C ARG A 291 -1.25 -16.63 -4.83
N TYR A 292 -0.21 -16.27 -4.10
CA TYR A 292 0.83 -17.21 -3.68
C TYR A 292 0.59 -17.69 -2.26
N ALA A 293 0.58 -18.99 -2.04
CA ALA A 293 0.56 -19.61 -0.72
C ALA A 293 1.89 -20.31 -0.45
N PHE A 294 2.37 -20.18 0.77
CA PHE A 294 3.67 -20.69 1.21
C PHE A 294 3.45 -21.84 2.19
N PHE A 295 4.23 -22.91 2.04
CA PHE A 295 4.07 -24.11 2.85
C PHE A 295 5.41 -24.64 3.34
N SER A 296 5.38 -25.21 4.54
CA SER A 296 6.34 -26.18 5.03
C SER A 296 5.82 -27.59 4.72
N ASN A 297 6.71 -28.53 4.43
CA ASN A 297 6.38 -29.92 4.13
C ASN A 297 7.15 -30.90 5.03
N PRO A 298 6.91 -30.91 6.36
CA PRO A 298 7.62 -31.81 7.28
C PRO A 298 7.25 -33.28 7.07
N ASP A 299 8.22 -34.16 7.30
CA ASP A 299 8.10 -35.63 7.27
C ASP A 299 7.80 -36.25 8.65
N GLY A 300 7.80 -35.43 9.70
CA GLY A 300 7.59 -35.87 11.09
C GLY A 300 8.84 -36.36 11.81
N SER A 301 10.02 -36.29 11.17
CA SER A 301 11.28 -36.63 11.82
C SER A 301 11.63 -35.61 12.91
N ILE A 302 12.11 -36.11 14.05
CA ILE A 302 12.51 -35.28 15.19
C ILE A 302 14.04 -35.27 15.28
N GLN A 303 14.63 -34.08 15.24
CA GLN A 303 16.08 -33.90 15.36
C GLN A 303 16.38 -32.88 16.46
N PRO A 304 17.29 -33.19 17.42
CA PRO A 304 17.66 -32.25 18.47
C PRO A 304 18.14 -30.90 17.91
N GLY A 305 17.59 -29.79 18.44
CA GLY A 305 17.95 -28.43 18.04
C GLY A 305 17.42 -28.00 16.66
N VAL A 306 16.46 -28.73 16.09
CA VAL A 306 15.78 -28.38 14.85
C VAL A 306 14.28 -28.29 15.09
N ASN A 307 13.65 -27.24 14.58
CA ASN A 307 12.20 -27.14 14.49
C ASN A 307 11.70 -28.09 13.40
N GLN A 308 11.18 -29.25 13.81
CA GLN A 308 10.66 -30.30 12.94
C GLN A 308 9.46 -29.88 12.07
N PHE A 309 8.82 -28.74 12.35
CA PHE A 309 7.68 -28.23 11.59
C PHE A 309 8.11 -27.21 10.52
N ALA A 310 9.35 -26.73 10.58
CA ALA A 310 9.91 -25.75 9.64
C ALA A 310 10.87 -26.43 8.65
N THR A 311 10.40 -26.64 7.42
CA THR A 311 11.22 -27.03 6.26
C THR A 311 11.49 -25.84 5.36
N ASN A 312 12.32 -26.03 4.32
CA ASN A 312 12.37 -25.07 3.22
C ASN A 312 10.95 -24.78 2.74
N GLY A 313 10.65 -23.49 2.54
CA GLY A 313 9.34 -23.07 2.08
C GLY A 313 9.11 -23.53 0.64
N SER A 314 7.93 -24.06 0.35
CA SER A 314 7.46 -24.23 -1.03
C SER A 314 6.42 -23.16 -1.35
N VAL A 315 6.37 -22.70 -2.59
CA VAL A 315 5.42 -21.68 -3.04
C VAL A 315 4.53 -22.26 -4.12
N TRP A 316 3.24 -21.98 -3.99
CA TRP A 316 2.19 -22.43 -4.87
C TRP A 316 1.34 -21.25 -5.31
N ASP A 317 1.02 -21.21 -6.60
CA ASP A 317 0.10 -20.25 -7.20
C ASP A 317 -1.32 -20.82 -7.12
N PHE A 318 -2.14 -20.19 -6.30
CA PHE A 318 -3.54 -20.50 -6.02
C PHE A 318 -4.50 -19.52 -6.71
N THR A 319 -4.07 -18.82 -7.77
CA THR A 319 -4.97 -17.97 -8.55
C THR A 319 -6.13 -18.74 -9.15
N ASP A 320 -5.91 -19.99 -9.56
CA ASP A 320 -6.96 -20.99 -9.77
C ASP A 320 -6.93 -22.00 -8.60
N PRO A 321 -7.79 -21.85 -7.58
CA PRO A 321 -7.80 -22.75 -6.43
C PRO A 321 -8.17 -24.20 -6.78
N ALA A 322 -8.79 -24.46 -7.93
CA ALA A 322 -9.10 -25.81 -8.37
C ALA A 322 -7.87 -26.52 -8.98
N HIS A 323 -6.91 -25.74 -9.50
CA HIS A 323 -5.71 -26.25 -10.16
C HIS A 323 -4.46 -25.44 -9.74
N PRO A 324 -4.08 -25.48 -8.45
CA PRO A 324 -2.93 -24.72 -8.00
C PRO A 324 -1.65 -25.24 -8.64
N VAL A 325 -0.75 -24.32 -8.99
CA VAL A 325 0.50 -24.61 -9.69
C VAL A 325 1.67 -24.41 -8.74
N LYS A 326 2.52 -25.43 -8.61
CA LYS A 326 3.77 -25.28 -7.86
C LYS A 326 4.70 -24.29 -8.57
N VAL A 327 5.05 -23.20 -7.87
CA VAL A 327 5.98 -22.19 -8.37
C VAL A 327 7.42 -22.65 -8.16
N GLY A 328 7.72 -23.23 -7.00
CA GLY A 328 9.03 -23.79 -6.68
C GLY A 328 9.33 -23.83 -5.18
N GLU A 329 10.60 -24.00 -4.84
CA GLU A 329 11.13 -24.11 -3.47
C GLU A 329 11.97 -22.88 -3.11
N LEU A 330 11.97 -22.52 -1.83
CA LEU A 330 12.73 -21.43 -1.22
C LEU A 330 13.85 -22.01 -0.34
N PRO A 331 15.00 -22.39 -0.92
CA PRO A 331 16.07 -23.02 -0.16
C PRO A 331 16.62 -22.06 0.90
N GLY A 332 16.60 -22.48 2.17
CA GLY A 332 17.10 -21.68 3.30
C GLY A 332 16.16 -20.57 3.76
N ILE A 333 14.91 -20.53 3.26
CA ILE A 333 13.87 -19.63 3.74
C ILE A 333 12.76 -20.49 4.34
N TYR A 334 12.52 -20.31 5.64
CA TYR A 334 11.57 -21.11 6.40
C TYR A 334 10.40 -20.22 6.84
N GLN A 335 9.20 -20.80 7.00
CA GLN A 335 8.01 -20.08 7.47
C GLN A 335 7.75 -18.75 6.72
N ALA A 336 7.77 -18.83 5.39
CA ALA A 336 7.79 -17.66 4.53
C ALA A 336 6.39 -17.06 4.33
N SER A 337 6.37 -15.74 4.11
CA SER A 337 5.25 -14.98 3.55
C SER A 337 5.79 -13.91 2.61
N GLY A 338 4.91 -13.22 1.89
CA GLY A 338 5.37 -12.19 0.97
C GLY A 338 4.33 -11.18 0.55
N VAL A 339 4.76 -10.22 -0.25
CA VAL A 339 3.92 -9.19 -0.84
C VAL A 339 4.53 -8.74 -2.16
N TYR A 340 3.70 -8.31 -3.09
CA TYR A 340 4.13 -7.60 -4.28
C TYR A 340 4.23 -6.10 -4.01
N ASP A 341 5.36 -5.49 -4.33
CA ASP A 341 5.53 -4.04 -4.34
C ASP A 341 5.31 -3.51 -5.76
N PRO A 342 4.18 -2.85 -6.04
CA PRO A 342 3.90 -2.31 -7.37
C PRO A 342 4.82 -1.14 -7.77
N LYS A 343 5.47 -0.47 -6.82
CA LYS A 343 6.38 0.66 -7.11
C LYS A 343 7.67 0.18 -7.77
N THR A 344 8.15 -0.98 -7.33
CA THR A 344 9.39 -1.59 -7.83
C THR A 344 9.13 -2.73 -8.80
N ASN A 345 7.87 -3.17 -8.93
CA ASN A 345 7.46 -4.36 -9.65
C ASN A 345 8.17 -5.62 -9.11
N GLN A 346 8.38 -5.73 -7.79
CA GLN A 346 9.13 -6.84 -7.19
C GLN A 346 8.28 -7.60 -6.18
N MET A 347 8.55 -8.90 -6.03
CA MET A 347 8.09 -9.67 -4.88
C MET A 347 9.06 -9.47 -3.73
N VAL A 348 8.53 -9.18 -2.55
CA VAL A 348 9.25 -9.14 -1.28
C VAL A 348 8.83 -10.34 -0.46
N ILE A 349 9.81 -11.11 0.02
CA ILE A 349 9.63 -12.32 0.80
C ILE A 349 10.30 -12.14 2.15
N VAL A 350 9.59 -12.49 3.22
CA VAL A 350 10.14 -12.56 4.56
C VAL A 350 9.98 -13.98 5.09
N GLY A 351 11.00 -14.48 5.77
CA GLY A 351 10.99 -15.80 6.39
C GLY A 351 12.17 -15.98 7.33
N ASN A 352 12.14 -17.04 8.12
CA ASN A 352 13.22 -17.37 9.04
C ASN A 352 14.45 -17.83 8.24
N THR A 353 15.63 -17.45 8.71
CA THR A 353 16.90 -17.76 8.02
C THR A 353 17.44 -19.16 8.36
N SER A 354 16.86 -19.80 9.38
CA SER A 354 17.14 -21.19 9.72
C SER A 354 15.89 -21.83 10.36
N ASN A 355 15.94 -23.15 10.52
CA ASN A 355 15.00 -23.91 11.34
C ASN A 355 15.63 -24.36 12.68
N ARG A 356 16.70 -23.70 13.14
CA ARG A 356 17.32 -24.05 14.42
C ARG A 356 16.46 -23.54 15.57
N THR A 357 16.23 -24.40 16.56
CA THR A 357 15.50 -24.01 17.77
C THR A 357 16.22 -22.86 18.47
N GLY A 358 15.49 -21.78 18.77
CA GLY A 358 16.02 -20.58 19.43
C GLY A 358 16.64 -19.54 18.49
N ASP A 359 16.75 -19.82 17.19
CA ASP A 359 17.07 -18.78 16.21
C ASP A 359 15.80 -18.03 15.82
N LEU A 360 15.76 -16.74 16.18
CA LEU A 360 14.63 -15.85 15.93
C LEU A 360 14.85 -14.96 14.69
N THR A 361 15.89 -15.21 13.91
CA THR A 361 16.30 -14.32 12.82
C THR A 361 15.42 -14.47 11.59
N ARG A 362 14.71 -13.40 11.24
CA ARG A 362 13.95 -13.27 10.00
C ARG A 362 14.73 -12.47 8.96
N GLY A 363 14.89 -13.05 7.76
CA GLY A 363 15.49 -12.40 6.60
C GLY A 363 14.43 -11.79 5.70
N MET A 364 14.85 -10.84 4.88
CA MET A 364 14.10 -10.33 3.74
C MET A 364 14.84 -10.67 2.44
N TRP A 365 14.09 -11.10 1.44
CA TRP A 365 14.54 -11.33 0.07
C TRP A 365 13.64 -10.57 -0.90
N VAL A 366 14.23 -10.02 -1.96
CA VAL A 366 13.52 -9.25 -2.98
C VAL A 366 13.85 -9.85 -4.34
N SER A 367 12.85 -10.04 -5.19
CA SER A 367 13.05 -10.55 -6.56
C SER A 367 13.58 -9.47 -7.49
N GLY A 368 14.03 -9.84 -8.69
CA GLY A 368 14.03 -8.92 -9.82
C GLY A 368 12.60 -8.50 -10.21
N PRO A 369 12.44 -7.52 -11.12
CA PRO A 369 11.13 -7.12 -11.60
C PRO A 369 10.32 -8.31 -12.14
N VAL A 370 9.04 -8.40 -11.81
CA VAL A 370 8.16 -9.48 -12.28
C VAL A 370 7.94 -9.31 -13.78
N ASP A 371 8.24 -10.36 -14.54
CA ASP A 371 7.94 -10.44 -15.97
C ASP A 371 6.47 -10.88 -16.16
N PRO A 372 5.59 -10.05 -16.76
CA PRO A 372 4.20 -10.43 -17.01
C PRO A 372 4.04 -11.66 -17.90
N ALA A 373 5.02 -11.95 -18.77
CA ALA A 373 5.00 -13.15 -19.61
C ALA A 373 5.45 -14.41 -18.85
N ASN A 374 6.20 -14.24 -17.77
CA ASN A 374 6.61 -15.31 -16.86
C ASN A 374 6.40 -14.88 -15.40
N PRO A 375 5.14 -14.73 -14.96
CA PRO A 375 4.82 -14.10 -13.69
C PRO A 375 5.17 -14.95 -12.47
N ASN A 376 5.54 -16.23 -12.65
CA ASN A 376 6.12 -17.09 -11.61
C ASN A 376 7.65 -17.04 -11.58
N GLY A 377 8.27 -16.42 -12.59
CA GLY A 377 9.72 -16.35 -12.76
C GLY A 377 10.45 -15.52 -11.70
N TRP A 378 9.74 -14.67 -10.94
CA TRP A 378 10.31 -13.85 -9.86
C TRP A 378 11.10 -14.69 -8.85
N MET A 379 10.66 -15.92 -8.58
CA MET A 379 11.29 -16.82 -7.62
C MET A 379 12.77 -17.09 -7.96
N ASN A 380 13.10 -17.15 -9.25
CA ASN A 380 14.47 -17.44 -9.71
C ASN A 380 15.44 -16.26 -9.54
N SER A 381 14.93 -15.11 -9.13
CA SER A 381 15.68 -13.86 -9.01
C SER A 381 15.72 -13.31 -7.59
N LEU A 382 15.27 -14.09 -6.60
CA LEU A 382 15.27 -13.68 -5.20
C LEU A 382 16.70 -13.44 -4.69
N GLN A 383 16.93 -12.23 -4.19
CA GLN A 383 18.18 -11.84 -3.55
C GLN A 383 17.92 -11.40 -2.12
N ARG A 384 18.77 -11.86 -1.21
CA ARG A 384 18.69 -11.48 0.20
C ARG A 384 19.10 -10.02 0.35
N VAL A 385 18.27 -9.22 1.02
CA VAL A 385 18.54 -7.79 1.25
C VAL A 385 18.94 -7.47 2.70
N GLY A 386 18.52 -8.29 3.67
CA GLY A 386 18.91 -8.09 5.06
C GLY A 386 18.01 -8.82 6.07
N ASN A 387 18.05 -8.37 7.33
CA ASN A 387 17.18 -8.84 8.41
C ASN A 387 16.09 -7.81 8.68
N VAL A 388 14.86 -8.28 8.86
CA VAL A 388 13.79 -7.42 9.40
C VAL A 388 13.97 -7.27 10.91
N SER A 389 13.51 -6.15 11.47
CA SER A 389 13.61 -5.86 12.91
C SER A 389 12.51 -6.52 13.75
N LEU A 390 11.84 -7.54 13.21
CA LEU A 390 10.84 -8.35 13.92
C LEU A 390 11.39 -9.77 14.13
N PRO A 391 11.80 -10.14 15.36
CA PRO A 391 12.24 -11.50 15.65
C PRO A 391 11.05 -12.48 15.63
N GLY A 392 11.34 -13.76 15.42
CA GLY A 392 10.42 -14.84 15.74
C GLY A 392 10.76 -16.18 15.11
N ASP A 393 10.28 -17.25 15.73
CA ASP A 393 10.42 -18.66 15.32
C ASP A 393 9.08 -19.32 14.96
N ARG A 394 8.03 -18.49 14.83
CA ARG A 394 6.70 -18.89 14.37
C ARG A 394 6.30 -18.18 13.08
N GLU A 395 5.10 -18.45 12.60
CA GLU A 395 4.55 -17.91 11.36
C GLU A 395 4.51 -16.38 11.39
N SER A 396 4.57 -15.80 10.20
CA SER A 396 4.50 -14.36 10.00
C SER A 396 3.79 -14.08 8.70
N GLN A 397 3.24 -12.87 8.58
CA GLN A 397 2.65 -12.41 7.34
C GLN A 397 3.12 -11.00 7.03
N LEU A 398 3.75 -10.88 5.86
CA LEU A 398 4.06 -9.61 5.21
C LEU A 398 2.88 -9.20 4.34
N VAL A 399 2.43 -7.95 4.48
CA VAL A 399 1.29 -7.41 3.72
C VAL A 399 1.51 -5.96 3.29
N SER A 400 0.78 -5.53 2.25
CA SER A 400 0.71 -4.14 1.81
C SER A 400 -0.45 -3.43 2.50
N LEU A 401 -0.23 -2.24 3.05
CA LEU A 401 -1.29 -1.46 3.68
C LEU A 401 -2.06 -0.65 2.64
N LYS A 402 -3.38 -0.51 2.81
CA LYS A 402 -4.26 0.28 1.92
C LYS A 402 -3.92 1.77 1.93
N GLY A 403 -3.53 2.32 3.07
CA GLY A 403 -3.04 3.70 3.21
C GLY A 403 -1.59 3.88 2.73
N GLY A 404 -0.96 2.82 2.24
CA GLY A 404 0.41 2.81 1.75
C GLY A 404 1.42 2.29 2.76
N GLY A 405 2.49 1.68 2.24
CA GLY A 405 3.52 1.03 3.03
C GLY A 405 3.24 -0.46 3.26
N PHE A 406 3.99 -1.03 4.19
CA PHE A 406 4.08 -2.45 4.44
C PHE A 406 3.97 -2.73 5.93
N MET A 407 3.44 -3.89 6.24
CA MET A 407 3.39 -4.40 7.60
C MET A 407 3.87 -5.84 7.63
N LEU A 408 4.72 -6.14 8.61
CA LEU A 408 5.04 -7.51 8.96
C LEU A 408 4.47 -7.78 10.35
N VAL A 409 3.61 -8.79 10.47
CA VAL A 409 3.13 -9.32 11.74
C VAL A 409 3.72 -10.71 11.95
N GLY A 410 4.12 -11.04 13.18
CA GLY A 410 4.77 -12.31 13.48
C GLY A 410 4.64 -12.69 14.94
N ALA A 411 4.84 -13.97 15.21
CA ALA A 411 4.85 -14.52 16.56
C ALA A 411 6.22 -15.11 16.92
N THR A 412 6.47 -15.15 18.22
CA THR A 412 7.60 -15.83 18.84
C THR A 412 7.07 -16.81 19.87
N ASN A 413 7.63 -18.00 19.92
CA ASN A 413 7.24 -19.02 20.88
C ASN A 413 7.41 -18.53 22.31
N GLY A 414 6.31 -18.46 23.07
CA GLY A 414 6.33 -17.99 24.45
C GLY A 414 6.40 -16.47 24.61
N ASP A 415 6.14 -15.70 23.57
CA ASP A 415 6.06 -14.23 23.62
C ASP A 415 4.76 -13.72 22.95
N ALA A 416 4.62 -12.41 22.79
CA ALA A 416 3.50 -11.75 22.13
C ALA A 416 3.50 -11.94 20.60
N VAL A 417 2.32 -11.83 19.97
CA VAL A 417 2.22 -11.44 18.57
C VAL A 417 2.64 -9.97 18.48
N GLN A 418 3.58 -9.67 17.60
CA GLN A 418 4.10 -8.33 17.38
C GLN A 418 4.00 -7.96 15.90
N ALA A 419 3.96 -6.67 15.61
CA ALA A 419 4.03 -6.17 14.24
C ALA A 419 4.97 -4.97 14.11
N ILE A 420 5.47 -4.76 12.90
CA ILE A 420 6.22 -3.60 12.47
C ILE A 420 5.62 -3.04 11.18
N THR A 421 5.73 -1.74 10.97
CA THR A 421 5.19 -1.03 9.80
C THR A 421 6.22 -0.04 9.27
N ALA A 422 6.30 0.10 7.95
CA ALA A 422 7.16 1.06 7.27
C ALA A 422 6.62 1.43 5.89
N ALA A 423 6.98 2.60 5.38
CA ALA A 423 6.58 3.06 4.04
C ALA A 423 7.25 2.25 2.92
N THR A 424 8.37 1.57 3.20
CA THR A 424 9.13 0.73 2.28
C THR A 424 9.49 -0.62 2.92
N PRO A 425 9.77 -1.66 2.12
CA PRO A 425 10.23 -2.94 2.67
C PRO A 425 11.52 -2.79 3.50
N GLN A 426 12.47 -1.96 3.05
CA GLN A 426 13.73 -1.71 3.75
C GLN A 426 13.52 -1.04 5.11
N GLY A 427 12.48 -0.20 5.25
CA GLY A 427 12.15 0.40 6.55
C GLY A 427 11.80 -0.63 7.63
N LEU A 428 11.25 -1.79 7.24
CA LEU A 428 10.97 -2.92 8.15
C LEU A 428 12.23 -3.53 8.78
N MET A 429 13.43 -3.10 8.37
CA MET A 429 14.70 -3.55 8.94
C MET A 429 15.12 -2.74 10.16
N THR A 430 14.48 -1.59 10.41
CA THR A 430 14.90 -0.64 11.45
C THR A 430 13.77 -0.23 12.39
N THR A 431 12.52 -0.57 12.08
CA THR A 431 11.33 -0.22 12.87
C THR A 431 11.22 -0.99 14.18
N GLN A 432 10.72 -0.36 15.23
CA GLN A 432 10.54 -1.05 16.50
C GLN A 432 9.26 -1.91 16.51
N PRO A 433 9.33 -3.20 16.94
CA PRO A 433 8.14 -4.04 17.11
C PRO A 433 7.13 -3.49 18.11
N VAL A 434 5.86 -3.52 17.73
CA VAL A 434 4.72 -3.17 18.58
C VAL A 434 3.99 -4.45 18.99
N PRO A 435 3.87 -4.76 20.31
CA PRO A 435 3.06 -5.88 20.79
C PRO A 435 1.57 -5.68 20.50
N LEU A 436 0.95 -6.65 19.84
CA LEU A 436 -0.47 -6.66 19.48
C LEU A 436 -1.28 -7.54 20.43
N VAL A 437 -0.86 -8.79 20.62
CA VAL A 437 -1.56 -9.80 21.44
C VAL A 437 -0.55 -10.41 22.39
N THR A 438 -0.77 -10.26 23.69
CA THR A 438 0.17 -10.71 24.73
C THR A 438 -0.35 -11.97 25.40
N GLN A 439 0.51 -12.61 26.20
CA GLN A 439 0.12 -13.78 27.02
C GLN A 439 -0.97 -13.48 28.05
N ALA A 440 -1.23 -12.20 28.34
CA ALA A 440 -2.34 -11.80 29.20
C ALA A 440 -3.71 -11.99 28.53
N THR A 441 -3.78 -11.91 27.19
CA THR A 441 -5.02 -12.13 26.43
C THR A 441 -5.10 -13.53 25.84
N LEU A 442 -4.02 -14.05 25.26
CA LEU A 442 -3.93 -15.43 24.76
C LEU A 442 -2.65 -16.10 25.32
N PRO A 443 -2.76 -17.11 26.21
CA PRO A 443 -1.62 -17.71 26.91
C PRO A 443 -0.55 -18.35 26.00
N SER A 444 -0.93 -18.70 24.78
CA SER A 444 -0.06 -19.29 23.77
C SER A 444 -0.44 -18.71 22.42
N VAL A 445 0.55 -18.25 21.64
CA VAL A 445 0.34 -17.80 20.26
C VAL A 445 1.27 -18.59 19.35
N TYR A 446 0.74 -18.94 18.19
CA TYR A 446 1.42 -19.73 17.18
C TYR A 446 1.58 -18.89 15.91
N GLY A 447 0.52 -18.51 15.20
CA GLY A 447 0.64 -17.79 13.92
C GLY A 447 -0.38 -16.67 13.74
N PRO A 448 0.06 -15.44 13.45
CA PRO A 448 -0.81 -14.35 13.02
C PRO A 448 -1.08 -14.38 11.51
N THR A 449 -2.33 -14.14 11.13
CA THR A 449 -2.75 -14.02 9.74
C THR A 449 -3.63 -12.78 9.59
N VAL A 450 -3.23 -11.81 8.77
CA VAL A 450 -4.05 -10.70 8.30
C VAL A 450 -5.15 -11.24 7.37
N THR A 451 -6.40 -11.04 7.78
CA THR A 451 -7.57 -11.57 7.08
C THR A 451 -8.29 -10.52 6.24
N GLY A 452 -7.94 -9.25 6.43
CA GLY A 452 -8.62 -8.10 5.85
C GLY A 452 -7.98 -6.80 6.31
N THR A 453 -8.23 -5.74 5.55
CA THR A 453 -7.95 -4.38 5.99
C THR A 453 -8.94 -3.38 5.39
N THR A 454 -9.26 -2.33 6.15
CA THR A 454 -10.18 -1.25 5.76
C THR A 454 -9.58 0.10 6.14
N LEU A 455 -9.37 0.97 5.15
CA LEU A 455 -8.88 2.33 5.35
C LEU A 455 -10.05 3.32 5.43
N ASP A 456 -10.07 4.15 6.47
CA ASP A 456 -10.88 5.36 6.48
C ASP A 456 -10.10 6.50 5.80
N PRO A 457 -10.49 6.93 4.58
CA PRO A 457 -9.76 7.95 3.84
C PRO A 457 -9.87 9.34 4.46
N ALA A 458 -10.84 9.59 5.34
CA ALA A 458 -10.99 10.89 6.00
C ALA A 458 -10.01 11.07 7.17
N THR A 459 -9.66 9.98 7.86
CA THR A 459 -8.81 10.01 9.05
C THR A 459 -7.42 9.42 8.81
N GLY A 460 -7.22 8.71 7.69
CA GLY A 460 -6.00 7.94 7.43
C GLY A 460 -5.87 6.71 8.34
N LEU A 461 -6.93 6.34 9.07
CA LEU A 461 -6.91 5.21 9.99
C LEU A 461 -7.25 3.92 9.24
N GLU A 462 -6.28 3.01 9.16
CA GLU A 462 -6.45 1.69 8.58
C GLU A 462 -6.72 0.66 9.68
N THR A 463 -7.87 -0.02 9.62
CA THR A 463 -8.21 -1.11 10.53
C THR A 463 -7.80 -2.44 9.91
N VAL A 464 -6.86 -3.13 10.56
CA VAL A 464 -6.37 -4.45 10.16
C VAL A 464 -7.13 -5.53 10.91
N GLN A 465 -7.68 -6.50 10.17
CA GLN A 465 -8.28 -7.70 10.75
C GLN A 465 -7.21 -8.79 10.89
N LEU A 466 -7.08 -9.34 12.08
CA LEU A 466 -6.05 -10.29 12.45
C LEU A 466 -6.68 -11.57 12.99
N ARG A 467 -6.36 -12.71 12.40
CA ARG A 467 -6.51 -14.02 13.00
C ARG A 467 -5.24 -14.36 13.77
N VAL A 468 -5.39 -14.92 14.97
CA VAL A 468 -4.31 -15.42 15.80
C VAL A 468 -4.57 -16.88 16.10
N SER A 469 -3.65 -17.73 15.67
CA SER A 469 -3.69 -19.16 15.92
C SER A 469 -2.99 -19.48 17.24
N THR A 470 -3.52 -20.43 17.99
CA THR A 470 -3.08 -20.78 19.35
C THR A 470 -3.09 -22.30 19.51
N TRP A 471 -2.14 -22.79 20.29
CA TRP A 471 -2.13 -24.17 20.75
C TRP A 471 -1.92 -24.18 22.27
N PRO A 472 -2.97 -24.43 23.06
CA PRO A 472 -2.89 -24.45 24.51
C PRO A 472 -2.07 -25.66 24.97
N PHE A 473 -1.07 -25.38 25.80
CA PHE A 473 -0.24 -26.38 26.45
C PHE A 473 -0.88 -26.81 27.77
N ASN A 474 -1.03 -28.12 27.99
CA ASN A 474 -1.43 -28.67 29.29
C ASN A 474 -0.24 -29.40 29.94
N PRO A 475 0.37 -28.83 30.99
CA PRO A 475 1.52 -29.45 31.67
C PRO A 475 1.21 -30.85 32.25
N ALA A 476 -0.06 -31.14 32.57
CA ALA A 476 -0.48 -32.42 33.14
C ALA A 476 -0.78 -33.49 32.06
N ASN A 477 -0.88 -33.10 30.79
CA ASN A 477 -1.07 -34.01 29.67
C ASN A 477 -0.19 -33.60 28.48
N PRO A 478 1.01 -34.20 28.33
CA PRO A 478 1.94 -33.90 27.25
C PRO A 478 1.40 -34.18 25.83
N THR A 479 0.31 -34.96 25.73
CA THR A 479 -0.38 -35.26 24.46
C THR A 479 -1.59 -34.35 24.21
N PHE A 480 -1.83 -33.38 25.09
CA PHE A 480 -2.94 -32.45 24.94
C PHE A 480 -2.73 -31.55 23.73
N TYR A 481 -3.58 -31.75 22.73
CA TYR A 481 -3.58 -30.99 21.49
C TYR A 481 -4.97 -30.41 21.25
N ASP A 482 -5.12 -29.12 21.51
CA ASP A 482 -6.41 -28.44 21.48
C ASP A 482 -6.34 -27.11 20.70
N PRO A 483 -6.08 -27.15 19.39
CA PRO A 483 -5.85 -25.95 18.60
C PRO A 483 -7.08 -25.04 18.57
N ASN A 484 -6.82 -23.72 18.54
CA ASN A 484 -7.85 -22.69 18.42
C ASN A 484 -7.33 -21.52 17.59
N THR A 485 -8.21 -20.89 16.80
CA THR A 485 -7.96 -19.55 16.25
C THR A 485 -8.91 -18.53 16.83
N TRP A 486 -8.45 -17.29 16.81
CA TRP A 486 -9.15 -16.14 17.36
C TRP A 486 -9.07 -14.98 16.38
N THR A 487 -10.13 -14.18 16.26
CA THR A 487 -10.09 -12.94 15.47
C THR A 487 -9.98 -11.73 16.38
N THR A 488 -9.19 -10.75 15.98
CA THR A 488 -9.08 -9.44 16.62
C THR A 488 -8.84 -8.36 15.54
N THR A 489 -8.79 -7.11 15.95
CA THR A 489 -8.44 -5.98 15.08
C THR A 489 -7.48 -5.04 15.79
N PHE A 490 -6.68 -4.34 15.02
CA PHE A 490 -5.88 -3.21 15.48
C PHE A 490 -5.83 -2.17 14.36
N SER A 491 -5.36 -0.97 14.67
CA SER A 491 -5.32 0.11 13.71
C SER A 491 -3.89 0.50 13.35
N VAL A 492 -3.71 1.02 12.14
CA VAL A 492 -2.48 1.62 11.63
C VAL A 492 -2.84 3.03 11.15
N GLN A 493 -2.14 4.03 11.65
CA GLN A 493 -2.27 5.41 11.23
C GLN A 493 -1.33 5.70 10.06
N HIS A 494 -1.87 6.29 9.00
CA HIS A 494 -1.14 6.78 7.84
C HIS A 494 -0.96 8.30 7.87
#